data_AF-A0A502KT45-F1
#
_entry.id   AF-A0A502KT45-F1
#
_cell.length_a   1.000
_cell.length_b   1.000
_cell.length_c   1.000
_cell.angle_alpha   90.00
_cell.angle_beta   90.00
_cell.angle_gamma   90.00
#
_symmetry.space_group_name_H-M   'P 1'
#
loop_
_entity.id
_entity.type
_entity.pdbx_description
1 polymer ?
#
loop_
_entity_poly.entity_id
_entity_poly.type
_entity_poly.pdbx_seq_one_letter_code
_entity_poly.pdbx_strand_id
1 'polypeptide(L)'
;MSEQPPAHHLPVKHPPKRLWQKISLIIANISFACAAIGVVITLIYGSSVEAEIKAAMGAITFFCAAVGVVLKALGGTSIPNLKIEKQDTDKKDA
;
A
#
# COMPACT_ATOMS: atom_id res chain seq x y z
N MET A 1 -30.15 36.30 -13.43
CA MET A 1 -28.76 35.87 -13.20
C MET A 1 -28.80 34.92 -12.00
N SER A 2 -28.98 33.62 -12.24
CA SER A 2 -29.14 32.63 -11.17
C SER A 2 -27.77 32.12 -10.77
N GLU A 3 -27.33 32.45 -9.55
CA GLU A 3 -26.08 31.95 -8.97
C GLU A 3 -26.16 30.42 -8.82
N GLN A 4 -25.35 29.69 -9.59
CA GLN A 4 -25.10 28.27 -9.36
C GLN A 4 -24.16 28.14 -8.14
N PRO A 5 -24.56 27.49 -7.03
CA PRO A 5 -23.65 27.24 -5.92
C PRO A 5 -22.60 26.19 -6.34
N PRO A 6 -21.35 26.33 -5.88
CA PRO A 6 -20.26 25.45 -6.30
C PRO A 6 -20.55 23.99 -5.90
N ALA A 7 -20.26 23.06 -6.83
CA ALA A 7 -20.56 21.62 -6.75
C ALA A 7 -19.73 20.85 -5.69
N HIS A 8 -19.52 21.42 -4.50
CA HIS A 8 -18.71 20.84 -3.41
C HIS A 8 -19.47 19.84 -2.52
N HIS A 9 -20.72 19.52 -2.81
CA HIS A 9 -21.58 18.67 -1.96
C HIS A 9 -21.87 17.27 -2.55
N LEU A 10 -21.23 16.89 -3.66
CA LEU A 10 -21.39 15.56 -4.23
C LEU A 10 -20.56 14.54 -3.41
N PRO A 11 -21.18 13.47 -2.86
CA PRO A 11 -20.45 12.45 -2.13
C PRO A 11 -19.45 11.79 -3.09
N VAL A 12 -18.16 12.03 -2.84
CA VAL A 12 -17.07 11.40 -3.61
C VAL A 12 -17.11 9.91 -3.34
N LYS A 13 -17.72 9.16 -4.27
CA LYS A 13 -17.88 7.71 -4.19
C LYS A 13 -16.51 7.08 -4.44
N HIS A 14 -15.75 6.84 -3.37
CA HIS A 14 -14.46 6.16 -3.49
C HIS A 14 -14.65 4.77 -4.10
N PRO A 15 -13.92 4.42 -5.17
CA PRO A 15 -14.01 3.11 -5.78
C PRO A 15 -13.66 2.03 -4.75
N PRO A 16 -14.33 0.87 -4.78
CA PRO A 16 -14.10 -0.18 -3.80
C PRO A 16 -12.65 -0.65 -3.87
N LYS A 17 -11.98 -0.68 -2.71
CA LYS A 17 -10.59 -1.16 -2.59
C LYS A 17 -10.50 -2.58 -3.16
N ARG A 18 -9.70 -2.75 -4.22
CA ARG A 18 -9.52 -4.04 -4.89
C ARG A 18 -8.87 -5.05 -3.95
N LEU A 19 -9.16 -6.35 -4.16
CA LEU A 19 -8.58 -7.45 -3.38
C LEU A 19 -7.04 -7.37 -3.32
N TRP A 20 -6.40 -6.98 -4.43
CA TRP A 20 -4.95 -6.80 -4.53
C TRP A 20 -4.40 -5.66 -3.65
N GLN A 21 -5.15 -4.56 -3.46
CA GLN A 21 -4.77 -3.49 -2.52
C GLN A 21 -4.92 -3.93 -1.06
N LYS A 22 -5.90 -4.78 -0.76
CA LYS A 22 -6.05 -5.35 0.59
C LYS A 22 -4.89 -6.28 0.91
N ILE A 23 -4.50 -7.13 -0.04
CA ILE A 23 -3.37 -8.06 0.09
C ILE A 23 -2.06 -7.29 0.27
N SER A 24 -1.80 -6.25 -0.53
CA SER A 24 -0.58 -5.44 -0.38
C SER A 24 -0.52 -4.73 0.97
N LEU A 25 -1.64 -4.25 1.49
CA LEU A 25 -1.72 -3.63 2.82
C LEU A 25 -1.41 -4.62 3.95
N ILE A 26 -1.91 -5.86 3.84
CA ILE A 26 -1.63 -6.93 4.82
C ILE A 26 -0.14 -7.27 4.81
N ILE A 27 0.43 -7.49 3.62
CA ILE A 27 1.86 -7.80 3.47
C ILE A 27 2.72 -6.64 3.98
N ALA A 28 2.33 -5.39 3.72
CA ALA A 28 3.03 -4.22 4.24
C ALA A 28 3.08 -4.21 5.78
N ASN A 29 1.95 -4.48 6.43
CA ASN A 29 1.89 -4.50 7.89
C ASN A 29 2.74 -5.65 8.48
N ILE A 30 2.73 -6.83 7.85
CA ILE A 30 3.60 -7.95 8.25
C ILE A 30 5.08 -7.59 8.09
N SER A 31 5.44 -6.92 6.99
CA SER A 31 6.80 -6.42 6.75
C SER A 31 7.26 -5.45 7.84
N PHE A 32 6.39 -4.51 8.24
CA PHE A 32 6.68 -3.61 9.35
C PHE A 32 6.83 -4.33 10.70
N ALA A 33 6.02 -5.36 10.96
CA ALA A 33 6.13 -6.16 12.18
C ALA A 33 7.46 -6.94 12.22
N CYS A 34 7.86 -7.57 11.10
CA CYS A 34 9.16 -8.24 10.99
C CYS A 34 10.33 -7.26 11.17
N ALA A 35 10.26 -6.07 10.57
CA ALA A 35 11.28 -5.04 10.75
C ALA A 35 11.40 -4.61 12.22
N ALA A 36 10.28 -4.39 12.91
CA ALA A 36 10.27 -4.04 14.32
C ALA A 36 10.91 -5.13 15.19
N ILE A 37 10.58 -6.40 14.93
CA ILE A 37 11.19 -7.55 15.63
C ILE A 37 12.70 -7.60 15.39
N GLY A 38 13.14 -7.42 14.13
CA GLY A 38 14.56 -7.40 13.79
C GLY A 38 15.35 -6.30 14.52
N VAL A 39 14.75 -5.12 14.70
CA VAL A 39 15.35 -4.02 15.47
C VAL A 39 15.46 -4.41 16.95
N VAL A 40 14.42 -4.99 17.56
CA VAL A 40 14.45 -5.41 18.96
C VAL A 40 15.52 -6.47 19.21
N ILE A 41 15.62 -7.48 18.34
CA ILE A 41 16.66 -8.52 18.44
C ILE A 41 18.05 -7.90 18.31
N THR A 42 18.23 -6.96 17.37
CA THR A 42 19.51 -6.26 17.18
C THR A 42 19.89 -5.43 18.39
N LEU A 43 18.94 -4.81 19.09
CA LEU A 43 19.22 -4.04 20.32
C LEU A 43 19.65 -4.93 21.50
N ILE A 44 19.09 -6.13 21.63
CA ILE A 44 19.38 -7.04 22.75
C ILE A 44 20.64 -7.87 22.48
N TYR A 45 20.81 -8.37 21.25
CA TYR A 45 21.87 -9.33 20.89
C TYR A 45 22.96 -8.73 19.99
N GLY A 46 22.83 -7.48 19.54
CA GLY A 46 23.74 -6.83 18.58
C GLY A 46 25.16 -6.57 19.09
N SER A 47 25.42 -6.73 20.39
CA SER A 47 26.75 -6.70 21.00
C SER A 47 27.40 -8.08 21.11
N SER A 48 26.62 -9.15 20.98
CA SER A 48 27.06 -10.54 21.17
C SER A 48 27.15 -11.33 19.85
N VAL A 49 26.83 -10.70 18.72
CA VAL A 49 26.89 -11.30 17.39
C VAL A 49 28.10 -10.79 16.60
N GLU A 50 28.63 -11.63 15.74
CA GLU A 50 29.74 -11.32 14.85
C GLU A 50 29.41 -10.15 13.91
N ALA A 51 30.42 -9.37 13.51
CA ALA A 51 30.24 -8.14 12.76
C ALA A 51 29.46 -8.33 11.45
N GLU A 52 29.66 -9.49 10.80
CA GLU A 52 28.98 -9.86 9.56
C GLU A 52 27.47 -10.09 9.77
N ILE A 53 27.11 -10.81 10.83
CA ILE A 53 25.71 -11.09 11.19
C ILE A 53 25.01 -9.79 11.60
N LYS A 54 25.72 -8.91 12.32
CA LYS A 54 25.20 -7.59 12.70
C LYS A 54 24.91 -6.71 11.48
N ALA A 55 25.81 -6.70 10.50
CA ALA A 55 25.61 -5.99 9.24
C ALA A 55 24.44 -6.58 8.44
N ALA A 56 24.33 -7.91 8.38
CA ALA A 56 23.22 -8.60 7.72
C ALA A 56 21.87 -8.30 8.39
N MET A 57 21.81 -8.28 9.72
CA MET A 57 20.60 -7.90 10.47
C MET A 57 20.15 -6.47 10.17
N GLY A 58 21.10 -5.53 10.08
CA GLY A 58 20.83 -4.15 9.67
C GLY A 58 20.31 -4.04 8.23
N ALA A 59 20.91 -4.78 7.29
CA ALA A 59 20.48 -4.79 5.90
C ALA A 59 19.06 -5.37 5.73
N ILE A 60 18.76 -6.48 6.41
CA ILE A 60 17.44 -7.12 6.36
C ILE A 60 16.35 -6.20 6.94
N THR A 61 16.62 -5.57 8.08
CA THR A 61 15.66 -4.62 8.69
C THR A 61 15.41 -3.41 7.79
N PHE A 62 16.46 -2.85 7.18
CA PHE A 62 16.31 -1.76 6.22
C PHE A 62 15.50 -2.16 4.98
N PHE A 63 15.80 -3.32 4.40
CA PHE A 63 15.06 -3.84 3.26
C PHE A 63 13.57 -4.06 3.59
N CYS A 64 13.28 -4.69 4.74
CA CYS A 64 11.93 -4.99 5.18
C CYS A 64 11.11 -3.70 5.45
N ALA A 65 11.76 -2.66 5.97
CA ALA A 65 11.15 -1.34 6.11
C ALA A 65 10.87 -0.67 4.75
N ALA A 66 11.85 -0.68 3.84
CA ALA A 66 11.71 -0.08 2.51
C ALA A 66 10.58 -0.74 1.70
N VAL A 67 10.56 -2.07 1.65
CA VAL A 67 9.49 -2.84 1.00
C VAL A 67 8.14 -2.57 1.68
N GLY A 68 8.10 -2.55 3.01
CA GLY A 68 6.90 -2.21 3.78
C GLY A 68 6.32 -0.84 3.41
N VAL A 69 7.17 0.20 3.29
CA VAL A 69 6.76 1.55 2.87
C VAL A 69 6.17 1.54 1.47
N VAL A 70 6.85 0.89 0.51
CA VAL A 70 6.40 0.82 -0.89
C VAL A 70 5.04 0.12 -0.98
N LEU A 71 4.87 -1.05 -0.35
CA LEU A 71 3.60 -1.78 -0.38
C LEU A 71 2.48 -1.00 0.33
N LYS A 72 2.80 -0.27 1.40
CA LYS A 72 1.83 0.57 2.10
C LYS A 72 1.40 1.76 1.26
N ALA A 73 2.32 2.39 0.54
CA ALA A 73 1.99 3.44 -0.42
C ALA A 73 1.09 2.91 -1.54
N LEU A 74 1.46 1.77 -2.15
CA LEU A 74 0.66 1.13 -3.21
C LEU A 74 -0.73 0.70 -2.73
N GLY A 75 -0.85 0.12 -1.54
CA GLY A 75 -2.14 -0.26 -0.94
C GLY A 75 -2.97 0.91 -0.41
N GLY A 76 -2.33 2.04 -0.09
CA GLY A 76 -2.96 3.25 0.43
C GLY A 76 -3.51 4.18 -0.66
N THR A 77 -2.95 4.13 -1.86
CA THR A 77 -3.47 4.91 -2.99
C THR A 77 -4.79 4.32 -3.49
N SER A 78 -5.81 5.16 -3.63
CA SER A 78 -7.09 4.77 -4.23
C SER A 78 -6.97 4.92 -5.75
N ILE A 79 -6.28 3.97 -6.41
CA ILE A 79 -6.10 4.02 -7.87
C ILE A 79 -7.50 3.99 -8.52
N PRO A 80 -7.92 5.04 -9.24
CA PRO A 80 -9.20 5.06 -9.93
C PRO A 80 -9.25 3.94 -10.96
N ASN A 81 -10.44 3.38 -11.16
CA ASN A 81 -10.63 2.24 -12.06
C ASN A 81 -10.33 2.67 -13.50
N LEU A 82 -9.13 2.34 -14.01
CA LEU A 82 -8.70 2.60 -15.38
C LEU A 82 -9.32 1.63 -16.40
N LYS A 83 -10.36 0.86 -16.02
CA LYS A 83 -11.13 0.10 -16.99
C LYS A 83 -12.00 1.10 -17.76
N ILE A 84 -11.55 1.44 -18.96
CA ILE A 84 -12.41 2.07 -19.96
C ILE A 84 -13.57 1.10 -20.17
N GLU A 85 -14.77 1.51 -19.76
CA GLU A 85 -16.00 0.85 -20.16
C GLU A 85 -16.00 0.85 -21.69
N LYS A 86 -15.82 -0.32 -22.30
CA LYS A 86 -16.20 -0.48 -23.70
C LYS A 86 -17.70 -0.22 -23.71
N GLN A 87 -18.13 0.90 -24.28
CA GLN A 87 -19.52 1.07 -24.67
C GLN A 87 -19.82 -0.08 -25.63
N ASP A 88 -20.48 -1.13 -25.13
CA ASP A 88 -21.15 -2.11 -25.95
C ASP A 88 -22.25 -1.36 -26.71
N THR A 89 -21.85 -0.82 -27.86
CA THR A 89 -22.77 -0.36 -28.90
C THR A 89 -23.07 -1.58 -29.75
N ASP A 90 -23.81 -2.54 -29.20
CA ASP A 90 -24.50 -3.53 -30.04
C ASP A 90 -25.99 -3.23 -29.99
N LYS A 91 -26.43 -2.54 -31.03
CA LYS A 91 -27.83 -2.41 -31.40
C LYS A 91 -28.44 -3.81 -31.41
N LYS A 92 -29.39 -4.08 -30.51
CA LYS A 92 -30.34 -5.16 -30.70
C LYS A 92 -31.77 -4.64 -30.61
N ASP A 93 -32.06 -3.70 -31.49
CA ASP A 93 -33.42 -3.30 -31.89
C ASP A 93 -33.43 -3.14 -33.41
N ALA A 94 -33.71 -4.24 -34.12
CA ALA A 94 -34.29 -4.31 -35.46
C ALA A 94 -34.70 -5.76 -35.76
#